data_AF-A0AAP2VMG8-F1
#
_entry.id   AF-A0AAP2VMG8-F1
#
_cell.length_a   1.000
_cell.length_b   1.000
_cell.length_c   1.000
_cell.angle_alpha   90.00
_cell.angle_beta   90.00
_cell.angle_gamma   90.00
#
_symmetry.space_group_name_H-M   'P 1'
#
loop_
_entity.id
_entity.type
_entity.pdbx_description
1 polymer ?
#
loop_
_entity_poly.entity_id
_entity_poly.type
_entity_poly.pdbx_seq_one_letter_code
_entity_poly.pdbx_strand_id
1 'polypeptide(L)'
;MDYLYICKKGTTMWHEMSNPAVLMKIGQRIKETRIRQRITQEELATASGVSPLTVANIEKGKSVSLLLFISVLRSLGLLENLEQLVPETRVSPIELKKLQGKKRYRVRHLKQDNHE
;
A
#
# COMPACT_ATOMS: atom_id res chain seq x y z
N MET A 1 27.45 20.19 -15.18
CA MET A 1 26.81 20.20 -13.84
C MET A 1 25.85 19.01 -13.73
N ASP A 2 26.23 17.82 -14.18
CA ASP A 2 27.11 16.87 -13.47
C ASP A 2 26.59 16.51 -12.08
N TYR A 3 25.63 15.60 -12.06
CA TYR A 3 25.42 14.68 -10.95
C TYR A 3 25.51 13.25 -11.49
N LEU A 4 26.74 12.82 -11.74
CA LEU A 4 27.07 11.42 -11.97
C LEU A 4 27.45 10.77 -10.62
N TYR A 5 27.13 9.48 -10.49
CA TYR A 5 27.56 8.52 -9.46
C TYR A 5 26.89 8.55 -8.08
N ILE A 6 25.92 7.65 -7.86
CA ILE A 6 26.08 6.53 -6.91
C ILE A 6 25.32 5.31 -7.46
N CYS A 7 26.03 4.21 -7.67
CA CYS A 7 25.49 2.86 -7.84
C CYS A 7 24.52 2.53 -6.68
N LYS A 8 23.21 2.54 -6.92
CA LYS A 8 22.23 1.95 -5.99
C LYS A 8 21.74 0.64 -6.58
N LYS A 9 22.06 -0.46 -5.90
CA LYS A 9 21.41 -1.75 -6.08
C LYS A 9 19.88 -1.57 -6.20
N GLY A 10 19.33 -1.88 -7.37
CA GLY A 10 17.91 -2.13 -7.60
C GLY A 10 16.94 -1.03 -7.14
N THR A 11 16.99 0.17 -7.72
CA THR A 11 15.92 1.17 -7.56
C THR A 11 14.65 0.59 -8.18
N THR A 12 13.68 0.22 -7.36
CA THR A 12 12.37 -0.22 -7.85
C THR A 12 11.57 1.01 -8.25
N MET A 13 11.37 1.22 -9.55
CA MET A 13 10.64 2.37 -10.11
C MET A 13 9.12 2.14 -10.02
N TRP A 14 8.56 2.16 -8.81
CA TRP A 14 7.13 1.90 -8.58
C TRP A 14 6.21 2.86 -9.35
N HIS A 15 6.63 4.12 -9.51
CA HIS A 15 5.85 5.14 -10.23
C HIS A 15 5.70 4.87 -11.73
N GLU A 16 6.60 4.11 -12.33
CA GLU A 16 6.57 3.78 -13.77
C GLU A 16 5.77 2.50 -14.05
N MET A 17 5.42 1.75 -13.01
CA MET A 17 4.68 0.49 -13.13
C MET A 17 3.19 0.75 -13.23
N SER A 18 2.51 -0.04 -14.08
CA SER A 18 1.04 -0.09 -14.08
C SER A 18 0.52 -0.70 -12.78
N ASN A 19 -0.70 -0.33 -12.38
CA ASN A 19 -1.33 -0.88 -11.16
C ASN A 19 -1.33 -2.43 -11.11
N PRO A 20 -1.63 -3.16 -12.21
CA PRO A 20 -1.51 -4.63 -12.22
C PRO A 20 -0.08 -5.12 -11.97
N ALA A 21 0.94 -4.42 -12.50
CA ALA A 21 2.34 -4.79 -12.29
C ALA A 21 2.78 -4.55 -10.83
N VAL A 22 2.28 -3.48 -10.20
CA VAL A 22 2.47 -3.23 -8.76
C VAL A 22 1.82 -4.35 -7.93
N LEU A 23 0.58 -4.74 -8.25
CA LEU A 23 -0.11 -5.84 -7.58
C LEU A 23 0.65 -7.15 -7.71
N MET A 24 1.16 -7.49 -8.90
CA MET A 24 1.98 -8.69 -9.12
C MET A 24 3.22 -8.69 -8.22
N LYS A 25 3.93 -7.56 -8.14
CA LYS A 25 5.15 -7.43 -7.34
C LYS A 25 4.89 -7.55 -5.84
N ILE A 26 3.81 -6.96 -5.35
CA ILE A 26 3.38 -7.09 -3.95
C ILE A 26 2.95 -8.53 -3.66
N GLY A 27 2.16 -9.14 -4.56
CA GLY A 27 1.72 -10.53 -4.47
C GLY A 27 2.88 -11.51 -4.39
N GLN A 28 3.92 -11.32 -5.21
CA GLN A 28 5.13 -12.13 -5.17
C GLN A 28 5.85 -12.03 -3.81
N ARG A 29 5.97 -10.83 -3.23
CA ARG A 29 6.58 -10.65 -1.90
C ARG A 29 5.77 -11.32 -0.79
N ILE A 30 4.45 -11.31 -0.90
CA ILE A 30 3.56 -12.04 0.03
C ILE A 30 3.81 -13.54 -0.08
N LYS A 31 3.86 -14.07 -1.31
CA LYS A 31 4.19 -15.48 -1.57
C LYS A 31 5.55 -15.87 -0.98
N GLU A 32 6.58 -15.06 -1.21
CA GLU A 32 7.93 -15.29 -0.69
C GLU A 32 7.95 -15.28 0.84
N THR A 33 7.21 -14.36 1.47
CA THR A 33 7.07 -14.28 2.93
C THR A 33 6.40 -15.54 3.48
N ARG A 34 5.29 -15.95 2.86
CA ARG A 34 4.56 -17.17 3.21
C ARG A 34 5.48 -18.41 3.13
N ILE A 35 6.21 -18.57 2.02
CA ILE A 35 7.13 -19.69 1.82
C ILE A 35 8.26 -19.67 2.86
N ARG A 36 8.80 -18.49 3.18
CA ARG A 36 9.84 -18.34 4.23
C ARG A 36 9.33 -18.78 5.60
N GLN A 37 8.05 -18.55 5.89
CA GLN A 37 7.39 -19.01 7.12
C GLN A 37 6.96 -20.48 7.06
N ARG A 38 7.18 -21.19 5.94
CA ARG A 38 6.84 -22.61 5.72
C ARG A 38 5.35 -22.94 5.87
N ILE A 39 4.47 -21.98 5.57
CA ILE A 39 3.01 -22.20 5.59
C ILE A 39 2.46 -22.35 4.17
N THR A 40 1.48 -23.21 3.99
CA THR A 40 0.74 -23.41 2.73
C THR A 40 -0.25 -22.28 2.48
N GLN A 41 -0.80 -22.20 1.27
CA GLN A 41 -1.87 -21.24 0.97
C GLN A 41 -3.14 -21.55 1.79
N GLU A 42 -3.43 -22.83 2.05
CA GLU A 42 -4.58 -23.25 2.86
C GLU A 42 -4.43 -22.90 4.33
N GLU A 43 -3.25 -23.12 4.91
CA GLU A 43 -2.96 -22.73 6.29
C GLU A 43 -3.04 -21.22 6.47
N LEU A 44 -2.47 -20.44 5.53
CA LEU A 44 -2.56 -18.99 5.55
C LEU A 44 -4.01 -18.51 5.40
N ALA A 45 -4.78 -19.14 4.51
CA ALA A 45 -6.19 -18.82 4.31
C ALA A 45 -7.01 -19.04 5.59
N THR A 46 -6.81 -20.21 6.23
CA THR A 46 -7.42 -20.56 7.52
C THR A 46 -7.04 -19.55 8.61
N ALA A 47 -5.75 -19.25 8.76
CA ALA A 47 -5.26 -18.29 9.75
C ALA A 47 -5.72 -16.85 9.49
N SER A 48 -6.05 -16.51 8.25
CA SER A 48 -6.54 -15.17 7.86
C SER A 48 -8.06 -15.06 7.82
N GLY A 49 -8.79 -16.17 8.00
CA GLY A 49 -10.25 -16.20 7.84
C GLY A 49 -10.72 -15.86 6.42
N VAL A 50 -9.96 -16.27 5.40
CA VAL A 50 -10.29 -16.04 3.97
C VAL A 50 -10.29 -17.34 3.19
N SER A 51 -10.77 -17.31 1.93
CA SER A 51 -10.70 -18.49 1.06
C SER A 51 -9.27 -18.76 0.55
N PRO A 52 -8.87 -20.01 0.28
CA PRO A 52 -7.59 -20.30 -0.40
C PRO A 52 -7.44 -19.60 -1.75
N LEU A 53 -8.55 -19.42 -2.48
CA LEU A 53 -8.58 -18.65 -3.73
C LEU A 53 -8.19 -17.19 -3.51
N THR A 54 -8.60 -16.58 -2.39
CA THR A 54 -8.20 -15.20 -2.03
C THR A 54 -6.69 -15.09 -1.89
N VAL A 55 -6.06 -16.01 -1.15
CA VAL A 55 -4.59 -16.06 -1.01
C VAL A 55 -3.93 -16.24 -2.38
N ALA A 56 -4.42 -17.19 -3.18
CA ALA A 56 -3.89 -17.42 -4.52
C ALA A 56 -4.05 -16.21 -5.46
N ASN A 57 -5.16 -15.47 -5.36
CA ASN A 57 -5.41 -14.26 -6.13
C ASN A 57 -4.43 -13.14 -5.73
N ILE A 58 -4.19 -12.95 -4.43
CA ILE A 58 -3.19 -11.99 -3.93
C ILE A 58 -1.81 -12.35 -4.47
N GLU A 59 -1.37 -13.61 -4.33
CA GLU A 59 -0.05 -14.06 -4.78
C GLU A 59 0.14 -13.98 -6.31
N LYS A 60 -0.96 -13.98 -7.08
CA LYS A 60 -0.98 -13.81 -8.54
C LYS A 60 -1.21 -12.35 -8.97
N GLY A 61 -1.23 -11.40 -8.03
CA GLY A 61 -1.41 -9.98 -8.34
C GLY A 61 -2.80 -9.61 -8.86
N LYS A 62 -3.82 -10.42 -8.57
CA LYS A 62 -5.21 -10.08 -8.89
C LYS A 62 -5.77 -9.12 -7.84
N SER A 63 -6.75 -8.32 -8.26
CA SER A 63 -7.46 -7.43 -7.35
C SER A 63 -8.24 -8.23 -6.30
N VAL A 64 -8.13 -7.78 -5.06
CA VAL A 64 -8.93 -8.23 -3.92
C VAL A 64 -9.35 -7.01 -3.12
N SER A 65 -10.38 -7.14 -2.27
CA SER A 65 -10.72 -6.04 -1.37
C SER A 65 -9.59 -5.78 -0.37
N LEU A 66 -9.41 -4.51 0.00
CA LEU A 66 -8.37 -4.11 0.96
C LEU A 66 -8.56 -4.80 2.32
N LEU A 67 -9.81 -5.08 2.72
CA LEU A 67 -10.13 -5.82 3.94
C LEU A 67 -9.49 -7.22 3.93
N LEU A 68 -9.65 -7.97 2.83
CA LEU A 68 -9.07 -9.31 2.71
C LEU A 68 -7.54 -9.27 2.67
N PHE A 69 -6.98 -8.24 2.02
CA PHE A 69 -5.54 -8.01 2.01
C PHE A 69 -4.99 -7.74 3.42
N ILE A 70 -5.67 -6.89 4.21
CA ILE A 70 -5.33 -6.61 5.60
C ILE A 70 -5.36 -7.88 6.46
N SER A 71 -6.37 -8.74 6.28
CA SER A 71 -6.44 -10.02 7.01
C SER A 71 -5.21 -10.90 6.73
N VAL A 72 -4.79 -11.02 5.47
CA VAL A 72 -3.59 -11.79 5.09
C VAL A 72 -2.31 -11.15 5.64
N LEU A 73 -2.16 -9.83 5.57
CA LEU A 73 -1.01 -9.15 6.16
C LEU A 73 -0.93 -9.35 7.67
N ARG A 74 -2.07 -9.35 8.37
CA ARG A 74 -2.13 -9.60 9.81
C ARG A 74 -1.61 -11.00 10.14
N SER A 75 -2.08 -12.02 9.45
CA SER A 75 -1.67 -13.41 9.70
C SER A 75 -0.21 -13.68 9.32
N LEU A 76 0.37 -12.91 8.38
CA LEU A 76 1.80 -12.95 8.05
C LEU A 76 2.68 -12.10 8.99
N GLY A 77 2.10 -11.34 9.93
CA GLY A 77 2.85 -10.44 10.81
C GLY A 77 3.40 -9.19 10.12
N LEU A 78 2.82 -8.78 8.99
CA LEU A 78 3.26 -7.65 8.18
C LEU A 78 2.43 -6.37 8.38
N LEU A 79 1.40 -6.40 9.24
CA LEU A 79 0.42 -5.33 9.35
C LEU A 79 1.02 -3.99 9.80
N GLU A 80 1.98 -4.02 10.73
CA GLU A 80 2.63 -2.82 11.26
C GLU A 80 3.40 -2.01 10.18
N ASN A 81 3.74 -2.63 9.05
CA ASN A 81 4.37 -1.92 7.93
C ASN A 81 3.43 -0.88 7.29
N LEU A 82 2.12 -0.95 7.56
CA LEU A 82 1.17 0.05 7.08
C LEU A 82 1.46 1.46 7.60
N GLU A 83 2.11 1.60 8.77
CA GLU A 83 2.53 2.90 9.30
C GLU A 83 3.56 3.57 8.38
N GLN A 84 4.41 2.79 7.72
CA GLN A 84 5.36 3.32 6.73
C GLN A 84 4.69 3.57 5.38
N LEU A 85 3.67 2.78 5.03
CA LEU A 85 2.94 2.92 3.77
C LEU A 85 2.00 4.13 3.77
N VAL A 86 1.31 4.36 4.89
CA VAL A 86 0.34 5.43 5.10
C VAL A 86 0.65 6.11 6.44
N PRO A 87 1.67 6.98 6.49
CA PRO A 87 2.12 7.58 7.75
C PRO A 87 1.08 8.52 8.34
N GLU A 88 1.03 8.57 9.68
CA GLU A 88 0.22 9.57 10.37
C GLU A 88 0.60 10.99 9.97
N THR A 89 -0.41 11.78 9.60
CA THR A 89 -0.22 13.19 9.26
C THR A 89 -0.04 14.00 10.54
N ARG A 90 1.19 14.47 10.79
CA ARG A 90 1.46 15.42 11.88
C ARG A 90 1.11 16.83 11.43
N VAL A 91 0.18 17.50 12.13
CA VAL A 91 -0.15 18.90 11.84
C VAL A 91 0.88 19.81 12.51
N SER A 92 1.55 20.67 11.75
CA SER A 92 2.51 21.60 12.32
C SER A 92 1.80 22.73 13.12
N PRO A 93 2.44 23.34 14.13
CA PRO A 93 1.85 24.47 14.88
C PRO A 93 1.44 25.65 13.99
N ILE A 94 2.20 25.91 12.91
CA ILE A 94 1.89 26.94 11.92
C ILE A 94 0.60 26.60 11.17
N GLU A 95 0.43 25.34 10.81
CA GLU A 95 -0.76 24.85 10.12
C GLU A 95 -1.99 24.84 11.04
N LEU A 96 -1.84 24.45 12.31
CA LEU A 96 -2.87 24.61 13.35
C LEU A 96 -3.35 26.06 13.48
N LYS A 97 -2.40 27.01 13.49
CA LYS A 97 -2.71 28.45 13.55
C LYS A 97 -3.45 28.92 12.28
N LYS A 98 -3.01 28.51 11.09
CA LYS A 98 -3.69 28.82 9.81
C LYS A 98 -5.11 28.25 9.76
N LEU A 99 -5.30 27.06 10.33
CA LEU A 99 -6.60 26.41 10.43
C LEU A 99 -7.49 27.03 11.53
N GLN A 100 -6.97 27.94 12.37
CA GLN A 100 -7.66 28.44 13.58
C GLN A 100 -8.21 27.29 14.44
N GLY A 101 -7.47 26.18 14.50
CA GLY A 101 -7.91 24.96 15.18
C GLY A 101 -9.01 24.15 14.45
N LYS A 102 -9.53 24.59 13.30
CA LYS A 102 -10.56 23.87 12.53
C LYS A 102 -9.95 22.84 11.59
N LYS A 103 -10.28 21.56 11.77
CA LYS A 103 -9.86 20.49 10.87
C LYS A 103 -10.59 20.59 9.52
N ARG A 104 -9.86 20.49 8.41
CA ARG A 104 -10.45 20.31 7.07
C ARG A 104 -10.83 18.84 6.90
N TYR A 105 -12.11 18.56 6.61
CA TYR A 105 -12.63 17.20 6.39
C TYR A 105 -12.79 16.84 4.91
N ARG A 106 -12.92 17.84 4.02
CA ARG A 106 -13.14 17.66 2.59
C ARG A 106 -12.59 18.85 1.81
N VAL A 107 -11.96 18.60 0.67
CA VAL A 107 -11.61 19.62 -0.32
C VAL A 107 -12.72 19.67 -1.38
N ARG A 108 -13.14 20.88 -1.77
CA ARG A 108 -14.03 21.12 -2.90
C ARG A 108 -13.34 22.12 -3.82
N HIS A 109 -13.25 21.81 -5.10
CA HIS A 109 -12.87 22.79 -6.11
C HIS A 109 -14.15 23.46 -6.61
N LEU A 110 -14.16 24.79 -6.65
CA LEU A 110 -15.22 25.53 -7.32
C LEU A 110 -15.08 25.29 -8.83
N LYS A 111 -16.20 25.12 -9.51
CA LYS A 111 -16.24 25.03 -10.96
C LYS A 111 -15.73 26.36 -11.50
N GLN A 112 -14.67 26.36 -12.32
CA GLN A 112 -14.31 27.54 -13.07
C GLN A 112 -15.40 27.72 -14.13
N ASP A 113 -16.23 28.75 -13.96
CA ASP A 113 -17.11 29.20 -15.04
C ASP A 113 -16.22 29.84 -16.10
N ASN A 114 -15.82 29.03 -17.08
CA ASN A 114 -15.21 29.53 -18.30
C ASN A 114 -16.32 30.24 -19.09
N HIS A 115 -16.52 31.53 -18.82
CA HIS A 115 -17.23 32.42 -19.73
C HIS A 115 -16.23 32.84 -20.82
N GLU A 116 -16.34 32.22 -21.99
CA GLU A 116 -15.95 32.80 -23.29
C GLU A 116 -17.21 33.04 -24.11
#